data_AF-A0A163W5E1-F1
#
_entry.id   AF-A0A163W5E1-F1
#
_cell.length_a   1.000
_cell.length_b   1.000
_cell.length_c   1.000
_cell.angle_alpha   90.00
_cell.angle_beta   90.00
_cell.angle_gamma   90.00
#
_symmetry.space_group_name_H-M   'P 1'
#
loop_
_entity.id
_entity.type
_entity.pdbx_description
1 polymer ?
#
loop_
_entity_poly.entity_id
_entity_poly.type
_entity_poly.pdbx_seq_one_letter_code
_entity_poly.pdbx_strand_id
1 'polypeptide(L)'
;MRCTTEEKRHLKRRAAADKISVSELLRGALGLIKTSRRRTTPQVDPQLVTALSRIGTNLNQIARAVNAAQAAGDMRQVDGLQLLAELIGIERQMAALLASHHQQDASHAD
;
A
#
# COMPACT_ATOMS: atom_id res chain seq x y z
N MET A 1 -0.36 31.24 -24.45
CA MET A 1 -1.45 30.80 -25.34
C MET A 1 -2.65 31.71 -25.08
N ARG A 2 -3.20 32.37 -26.11
CA ARG A 2 -4.47 33.07 -25.98
C ARG A 2 -5.56 32.06 -26.28
N CYS A 3 -6.47 31.83 -25.34
CA CYS A 3 -7.57 30.89 -25.46
C CYS A 3 -8.88 31.63 -25.15
N THR A 4 -9.96 31.25 -25.79
CA THR A 4 -11.31 31.69 -25.43
C THR A 4 -11.74 31.05 -24.11
N THR A 5 -12.78 31.60 -23.48
CA THR A 5 -13.35 31.05 -22.23
C THR A 5 -13.84 29.61 -22.42
N GLU A 6 -14.42 29.30 -23.58
CA GLU A 6 -14.92 27.95 -23.89
C GLU A 6 -13.80 26.94 -24.09
N GLU A 7 -12.73 27.30 -24.80
CA GLU A 7 -11.55 26.46 -24.95
C GLU A 7 -10.89 26.15 -23.60
N LYS A 8 -10.82 27.17 -22.72
CA LYS A 8 -10.31 27.00 -21.35
C LYS A 8 -11.18 26.04 -20.53
N ARG A 9 -12.50 26.11 -20.67
CA ARG A 9 -13.43 25.16 -20.01
C ARG A 9 -13.24 23.74 -20.54
N HIS A 10 -13.08 23.59 -21.86
CA HIS A 10 -12.83 22.29 -22.48
C HIS A 10 -11.52 21.65 -21.99
N LEU A 11 -10.43 22.41 -21.96
CA LEU A 11 -9.14 21.96 -21.41
C LEU A 11 -9.23 21.53 -19.94
N LYS A 12 -9.94 22.31 -19.11
CA LYS A 12 -10.17 21.95 -17.70
C LYS A 12 -10.95 20.65 -17.54
N ARG A 13 -12.02 20.45 -18.33
CA ARG A 13 -12.83 19.22 -18.29
C ARG A 13 -12.00 17.99 -18.65
N ARG A 14 -11.19 18.10 -19.71
CA ARG A 14 -10.33 17.00 -20.17
C ARG A 14 -9.25 16.65 -19.14
N ALA A 15 -8.60 17.66 -18.55
CA ALA A 15 -7.62 17.45 -17.48
C ALA A 15 -8.24 16.77 -16.24
N ALA A 16 -9.47 17.16 -15.86
CA ALA A 16 -10.19 16.56 -14.75
C ALA A 16 -10.57 15.09 -15.00
N ALA A 17 -11.03 14.75 -16.21
CA ALA A 17 -11.36 13.37 -16.58
C ALA A 17 -10.13 12.44 -16.48
N ASP A 18 -8.95 12.96 -16.86
CA ASP A 18 -7.69 12.23 -16.80
C ASP A 18 -7.01 12.31 -15.42
N LYS A 19 -7.61 13.02 -14.45
CA LYS A 19 -7.07 13.26 -13.09
C LYS A 19 -5.65 13.86 -13.08
N ILE A 20 -5.34 14.70 -14.06
CA ILE A 20 -4.05 15.40 -14.21
C ILE A 20 -4.26 16.91 -14.27
N SER A 21 -3.20 17.70 -14.09
CA SER A 21 -3.30 19.16 -14.22
C SER A 21 -3.39 19.60 -15.69
N VAL A 22 -3.98 20.78 -15.96
CA VAL A 22 -4.01 21.35 -17.33
C VAL A 22 -2.59 21.55 -17.88
N SER A 23 -1.64 21.97 -17.02
CA SER A 23 -0.24 22.12 -17.40
C SER A 23 0.41 20.80 -17.80
N GLU A 24 0.08 19.73 -17.09
CA GLU A 24 0.56 18.38 -17.40
C GLU A 24 -0.07 17.84 -18.69
N LEU A 25 -1.37 18.04 -18.89
CA LEU A 25 -2.06 17.72 -20.15
C LEU A 25 -1.40 18.43 -21.35
N LEU A 26 -1.09 19.72 -21.22
CA LEU A 26 -0.45 20.50 -22.28
C LEU A 26 0.99 20.05 -22.54
N ARG A 27 1.80 19.85 -21.50
CA ARG A 27 3.17 19.35 -21.66
C ARG A 27 3.21 17.95 -22.25
N GLY A 28 2.25 17.09 -21.89
CA GLY A 28 2.10 15.76 -22.48
C GLY A 28 1.69 15.81 -23.95
N ALA A 29 0.74 16.66 -24.31
CA ALA A 29 0.30 16.84 -25.70
C ALA A 29 1.43 17.38 -26.61
N LEU A 30 2.36 18.15 -26.05
CA LEU A 30 3.54 18.66 -26.74
C LEU A 30 4.72 17.66 -26.72
N GLY A 31 4.55 16.47 -26.15
CA GLY A 31 5.62 15.46 -26.05
C GLY A 31 6.76 15.83 -25.09
N LEU A 32 6.61 16.89 -24.29
CA LEU A 32 7.63 17.37 -23.36
C LEU A 32 7.76 16.50 -22.12
N ILE A 33 6.69 15.75 -21.79
CA ILE A 33 6.67 14.78 -20.70
C ILE A 33 5.87 13.53 -21.12
N LYS A 34 6.21 12.37 -20.55
CA LYS A 34 5.31 11.22 -20.57
C LYS A 34 4.26 11.43 -19.48
N THR A 35 3.01 11.64 -19.88
CA THR A 35 1.87 11.69 -18.95
C THR A 35 1.65 10.30 -18.36
N SER A 36 2.15 10.08 -17.15
CA SER A 36 1.88 8.84 -16.42
C SER A 36 0.54 8.99 -15.72
N ARG A 37 -0.46 8.21 -16.15
CA ARG A 37 -1.73 8.13 -15.43
C ARG A 37 -1.42 7.58 -14.04
N ARG A 38 -1.60 8.39 -13.00
CA ARG A 38 -1.44 7.93 -11.61
C ARG A 38 -2.34 6.71 -11.43
N ARG A 39 -1.76 5.53 -11.17
CA ARG A 39 -2.56 4.35 -10.80
C ARG A 39 -3.43 4.76 -9.63
N THR A 40 -4.73 4.56 -9.77
CA THR A 40 -5.64 4.68 -8.65
C THR A 40 -5.20 3.66 -7.62
N THR A 41 -4.77 4.13 -6.45
CA THR A 41 -4.56 3.24 -5.31
C THR A 41 -5.87 2.51 -5.07
N PRO A 42 -5.86 1.17 -4.95
CA PRO A 42 -7.06 0.44 -4.58
C PRO A 42 -7.64 1.04 -3.30
N GLN A 43 -8.95 1.27 -3.25
CA GLN A 43 -9.60 1.62 -2.00
C GLN A 43 -9.66 0.33 -1.16
N VAL A 44 -8.81 0.27 -0.14
CA VAL A 44 -8.73 -0.83 0.81
C VAL A 44 -9.07 -0.26 2.19
N ASP A 45 -9.74 -1.04 3.03
CA ASP A 45 -10.02 -0.65 4.41
C ASP A 45 -8.74 -0.19 5.13
N PRO A 46 -8.68 1.05 5.64
CA PRO A 46 -7.53 1.55 6.41
C PRO A 46 -7.20 0.70 7.65
N GLN A 47 -8.19 0.06 8.27
CA GLN A 47 -7.94 -0.82 9.41
C GLN A 47 -7.16 -2.07 8.99
N LEU A 48 -7.53 -2.66 7.85
CA LEU A 48 -6.82 -3.78 7.24
C LEU A 48 -5.35 -3.42 6.92
N VAL A 49 -5.12 -2.25 6.33
CA VAL A 49 -3.76 -1.77 6.01
C VAL A 49 -2.92 -1.58 7.28
N THR A 50 -3.52 -1.06 8.33
CA THR A 50 -2.84 -0.82 9.62
C THR A 50 -2.47 -2.14 10.29
N ALA A 51 -3.38 -3.11 10.33
CA ALA A 51 -3.12 -4.40 10.93
C ALA A 51 -2.04 -5.19 10.15
N LEU A 52 -2.09 -5.17 8.82
CA LEU A 52 -1.04 -5.77 8.00
C LEU A 52 0.33 -5.13 8.23
N SER A 53 0.37 -3.80 8.41
CA SER A 53 1.61 -3.07 8.70
C SER A 53 2.22 -3.47 10.04
N ARG A 54 1.39 -3.74 11.06
CA ARG A 54 1.86 -4.22 12.38
C ARG A 54 2.47 -5.62 12.27
N ILE A 55 1.82 -6.52 11.54
CA ILE A 55 2.35 -7.87 11.28
C ILE A 55 3.70 -7.79 10.54
N GLY A 56 3.78 -7.00 9.47
CA GLY A 56 5.02 -6.81 8.72
C GLY A 56 6.15 -6.23 9.57
N THR A 57 5.82 -5.35 10.52
CA THR A 57 6.80 -4.79 11.47
C THR A 57 7.38 -5.86 12.38
N ASN A 58 6.55 -6.75 12.92
CA ASN A 58 7.00 -7.86 13.77
C ASN A 58 7.91 -8.83 12.99
N LEU A 59 7.50 -9.22 11.78
CA LEU A 59 8.32 -10.06 10.89
C LEU A 59 9.69 -9.44 10.61
N ASN A 60 9.73 -8.12 10.38
CA ASN A 60 11.00 -7.42 10.14
C ASN A 60 11.88 -7.34 11.40
N GLN A 61 11.29 -7.27 12.60
CA GLN A 61 12.06 -7.35 13.84
C GLN A 61 12.68 -8.74 14.02
N ILE A 62 11.90 -9.80 13.79
CA ILE A 62 12.38 -11.19 13.81
C ILE A 62 13.52 -11.38 12.81
N ALA A 63 13.32 -10.98 11.56
CA ALA A 63 14.34 -11.12 10.52
C ALA A 63 15.65 -10.38 10.90
N ARG A 64 15.54 -9.16 11.44
CA ARG A 64 16.72 -8.41 11.89
C ARG A 64 17.44 -9.09 13.05
N ALA A 65 16.71 -9.60 14.05
CA ALA A 65 17.30 -10.29 15.18
C ALA A 65 18.05 -11.57 14.74
N VAL A 66 17.42 -12.37 13.87
CA VAL A 66 18.02 -13.58 13.30
C VAL A 66 19.28 -13.26 12.49
N ASN A 67 19.18 -12.28 11.58
CA ASN A 67 20.31 -11.91 10.73
C ASN A 67 21.48 -11.33 11.55
N ALA A 68 21.19 -10.55 12.60
CA ALA A 68 22.21 -10.01 13.49
C ALA A 68 22.94 -11.12 14.26
N ALA A 69 22.21 -12.10 14.79
CA ALA A 69 22.82 -13.23 15.50
C ALA A 69 23.63 -14.14 14.56
N GLN A 70 23.15 -14.36 13.33
CA GLN A 70 23.90 -15.08 12.30
C GLN A 70 25.20 -14.35 11.94
N ALA A 71 25.15 -13.03 11.74
CA ALA A 71 26.32 -12.21 11.41
C ALA A 71 27.35 -12.20 12.56
N ALA A 72 26.90 -12.27 13.82
CA ALA A 72 27.76 -12.40 14.98
C ALA A 72 28.37 -13.81 15.16
N GLY A 73 27.97 -14.79 14.34
CA GLY A 73 28.41 -16.18 14.44
C GLY A 73 27.87 -16.92 15.67
N ASP A 74 26.92 -16.33 16.41
CA ASP A 74 26.38 -16.86 17.66
C ASP A 74 24.87 -17.08 17.56
N MET A 75 24.50 -18.03 16.71
CA MET A 75 23.11 -18.44 16.52
C MET A 75 22.50 -19.07 17.80
N ARG A 76 23.31 -19.38 18.82
CA ARG A 76 22.86 -19.92 20.12
C ARG A 76 22.20 -18.84 20.98
N GLN A 77 22.44 -17.57 20.71
CA GLN A 77 21.77 -16.45 21.38
C GLN A 77 20.35 -16.20 20.84
N VAL A 78 19.98 -16.82 19.72
CA VAL A 78 18.61 -16.77 19.21
C VAL A 78 17.78 -17.79 19.98
N ASP A 79 16.85 -17.31 20.81
CA ASP A 79 15.86 -18.16 21.45
C ASP A 79 14.85 -18.66 20.40
N GLY A 80 15.10 -19.88 19.90
CA GLY A 80 14.25 -20.52 18.90
C GLY A 80 12.82 -20.78 19.40
N LEU A 81 12.62 -20.95 20.71
CA LEU A 81 11.29 -21.11 21.29
C LEU A 81 10.53 -19.78 21.28
N GLN A 82 11.21 -18.69 21.61
CA GLN A 82 10.63 -17.34 21.52
C GLN A 82 10.28 -16.98 20.07
N LEU A 83 11.14 -17.33 19.10
CA LEU A 83 10.83 -17.14 17.68
C LEU A 83 9.60 -17.94 17.24
N LEU A 84 9.51 -19.22 17.61
CA LEU A 84 8.36 -20.06 17.28
C LEU A 84 7.07 -19.49 17.90
N ALA A 85 7.13 -19.02 19.15
CA ALA A 85 5.99 -18.41 19.83
C ALA A 85 5.50 -17.14 19.10
N GLU A 86 6.42 -16.27 18.69
CA GLU A 86 6.09 -15.06 17.92
C GLU A 86 5.50 -15.39 16.54
N LEU A 87 6.06 -16.37 15.83
CA LEU A 87 5.54 -16.80 14.53
C LEU A 87 4.12 -17.37 14.65
N ILE A 88 3.86 -18.21 15.66
CA ILE A 88 2.51 -18.74 15.96
C ILE A 88 1.56 -17.59 16.34
N GLY A 89 2.03 -16.60 17.08
CA GLY A 89 1.27 -15.41 17.41
C GLY A 89 0.83 -14.63 16.17
N ILE A 90 1.75 -14.42 15.23
CA ILE A 90 1.49 -13.76 13.94
C ILE A 90 0.49 -14.56 13.10
N GLU A 91 0.65 -15.88 13.01
CA GLU A 91 -0.27 -16.74 12.27
C GLU A 91 -1.70 -16.64 12.82
N ARG A 92 -1.86 -16.68 14.15
CA ARG A 92 -3.18 -16.53 14.80
C ARG A 92 -3.80 -15.15 14.55
N GLN A 93 -3.00 -14.08 14.60
CA GLN A 93 -3.47 -12.72 14.30
C GLN A 93 -3.94 -12.59 12.84
N MET A 94 -3.19 -13.19 11.89
CA MET A 94 -3.59 -13.23 10.49
C MET A 94 -4.89 -14.00 10.28
N ALA A 95 -5.03 -15.17 10.90
CA ALA A 95 -6.26 -15.97 10.81
C ALA A 95 -7.48 -15.22 11.36
N ALA A 96 -7.34 -14.54 12.50
CA ALA A 96 -8.40 -13.73 13.08
C ALA A 96 -8.80 -12.54 12.20
N LEU A 97 -7.81 -11.88 11.59
CA LEU A 97 -8.04 -10.76 10.69
C LEU A 97 -8.76 -11.20 9.40
N LEU A 98 -8.37 -12.33 8.81
CA LEU A 98 -9.06 -12.91 7.66
C LEU A 98 -10.51 -13.28 7.99
N ALA A 99 -10.74 -13.94 9.12
CA ALA A 99 -12.09 -14.29 9.56
C ALA A 99 -12.98 -13.06 9.78
N SER A 100 -12.42 -12.00 10.39
CA SER A 100 -13.15 -10.74 10.62
C SER A 100 -13.54 -10.06 9.31
N HIS A 101 -12.63 -10.01 8.34
CA HIS A 101 -12.90 -9.42 7.03
C HIS A 101 -13.94 -10.24 6.24
N HIS A 102 -13.85 -11.56 6.24
CA HIS A 102 -14.85 -12.42 5.60
C HIS A 102 -16.26 -12.23 6.19
N GLN A 103 -16.36 -12.05 7.51
CA GLN A 103 -17.64 -11.76 8.19
C GLN A 103 -18.21 -10.39 7.77
N GLN A 104 -17.34 -9.38 7.62
CA GLN A 104 -17.73 -8.04 7.18
C GLN A 104 -18.22 -8.04 5.73
N ASP A 105 -17.53 -8.75 4.84
CA ASP A 105 -17.95 -8.91 3.44
C ASP A 105 -19.33 -9.59 3.32
N ALA A 106 -19.58 -10.61 4.14
CA ALA A 106 -20.88 -11.29 4.20
C ALA A 106 -22.00 -10.36 4.71
N SER A 107 -21.72 -9.52 5.71
CA SER A 107 -22.69 -8.56 6.28
C SER A 107 -22.99 -7.35 5.39
N HIS A 108 -22.16 -7.07 4.39
CA HIS A 108 -22.39 -6.01 3.39
C HIS A 108 -23.08 -6.52 2.11
N ALA A 109 -23.30 -7.83 2.00
CA ALA A 109 -23.98 -8.45 0.87
C ALA A 109 -25.49 -8.69 1.09
N ASP A 110 -25.98 -8.54 2.34
CA ASP A 110 -27.40 -8.54 2.74
C ASP A 110 -27.95 -7.11 2.86
#